data_AF-A0A8S3WX91-F1
#
_entry.id   AF-A0A8S3WX91-F1
#
_cell.length_a   1.000
_cell.length_b   1.000
_cell.length_c   1.000
_cell.angle_alpha   90.00
_cell.angle_beta   90.00
_cell.angle_gamma   90.00
#
_symmetry.space_group_name_H-M   'P 1'
#
loop_
_entity.id
_entity.type
_entity.pdbx_description
1 polymer ?
#
loop_
_entity_poly.entity_id
_entity_poly.type
_entity_poly.pdbx_seq_one_letter_code
_entity_poly.pdbx_strand_id
1 'polypeptide(L)'
;MAFAGTNISLSQPDITQKLTERIDDLKQKIAAWGKRIRRFTERSRRFNQNRLFQSDQKRLYKSLERPEVSGAGPGPDQANTVAFWRGLWSEPVNHSEGPWTEVVASQCASITPMDPLYFDS
;
A
#
# COMPACT_ATOMS: atom_id res chain seq x y z
N MET A 1 -15.65 -49.40 -3.69
CA MET A 1 -17.02 -49.54 -4.24
C MET A 1 -16.99 -49.08 -5.69
N ALA A 2 -17.23 -49.99 -6.64
CA ALA A 2 -17.29 -49.67 -8.07
C ALA A 2 -18.75 -49.40 -8.47
N PHE A 3 -19.00 -48.39 -9.30
CA PHE A 3 -20.32 -48.13 -9.87
C PHE A 3 -20.64 -49.19 -10.93
N ALA A 4 -21.71 -49.97 -10.72
CA ALA A 4 -22.09 -51.06 -11.61
C ALA A 4 -22.41 -50.54 -13.02
N GLY A 5 -21.68 -51.04 -14.02
CA GLY A 5 -21.86 -50.71 -15.44
C GLY A 5 -20.62 -50.14 -16.13
N THR A 6 -19.60 -49.70 -15.38
CA THR A 6 -18.29 -49.35 -15.95
C THR A 6 -17.19 -49.98 -15.10
N ASN A 7 -16.29 -50.77 -15.70
CA ASN A 7 -15.11 -51.35 -15.04
C ASN A 7 -14.05 -50.27 -14.72
N ILE A 8 -14.46 -49.14 -14.18
CA ILE A 8 -13.59 -48.00 -13.86
C ILE A 8 -13.26 -48.10 -12.38
N SER A 9 -12.06 -48.61 -12.08
CA SER A 9 -11.50 -48.61 -10.74
C SER A 9 -10.67 -47.35 -10.52
N LEU A 10 -10.97 -46.61 -9.45
CA LEU A 10 -10.20 -45.43 -9.01
C LEU A 10 -8.75 -45.75 -8.62
N SER A 11 -8.36 -47.03 -8.56
CA SER A 11 -6.96 -47.44 -8.33
C SER A 11 -6.09 -47.41 -9.59
N GLN A 12 -6.64 -47.12 -10.78
CA GLN A 12 -5.82 -47.00 -11.97
C GLN A 12 -5.09 -45.64 -12.01
N PRO A 13 -3.75 -45.64 -12.13
CA PRO A 13 -2.94 -44.42 -12.01
C PRO A 13 -3.30 -43.36 -13.07
N ASP A 14 -3.63 -43.78 -14.28
CA ASP A 14 -4.04 -42.87 -15.38
C ASP A 14 -5.37 -42.15 -15.08
N ILE A 15 -6.33 -42.81 -14.43
CA ILE A 15 -7.60 -42.21 -14.05
C ILE A 15 -7.38 -41.19 -12.92
N THR A 16 -6.56 -41.53 -11.93
CA THR A 16 -6.24 -40.60 -10.83
C THR A 16 -5.49 -39.37 -11.33
N GLN A 17 -4.56 -39.54 -12.28
CA GLN A 17 -3.80 -38.45 -12.87
C GLN A 17 -4.71 -37.48 -13.65
N LYS A 18 -5.57 -38.01 -14.53
CA LYS A 18 -6.55 -37.20 -15.27
C LYS A 18 -7.50 -36.46 -14.34
N LEU A 19 -7.89 -37.07 -13.22
CA LEU A 19 -8.72 -36.42 -12.22
C LEU A 19 -7.97 -35.26 -11.55
N THR A 20 -6.70 -35.45 -11.17
CA THR A 20 -5.89 -34.39 -10.56
C THR A 20 -5.65 -33.22 -11.52
N GLU A 21 -5.32 -33.50 -12.79
CA GLU A 21 -5.15 -32.49 -13.83
C GLU A 21 -6.43 -31.67 -14.00
N ARG A 22 -7.59 -32.36 -14.04
CA ARG A 22 -8.88 -31.68 -14.15
C ARG A 22 -9.21 -30.81 -12.94
N ILE A 23 -8.85 -31.26 -11.74
CA ILE A 23 -9.02 -30.48 -10.50
C ILE A 23 -8.14 -29.23 -10.54
N ASP A 24 -6.88 -29.37 -10.96
CA ASP A 24 -5.94 -28.25 -10.99
C ASP A 24 -6.30 -27.23 -12.08
N ASP A 25 -6.78 -27.67 -13.24
CA ASP A 25 -7.38 -26.82 -14.27
C ASP A 25 -8.53 -25.97 -13.70
N LEU A 26 -9.43 -26.59 -12.92
CA LEU A 26 -10.56 -25.90 -12.31
C LEU A 26 -10.10 -24.89 -11.26
N LYS A 27 -9.14 -25.27 -10.40
CA LYS A 27 -8.54 -24.35 -9.41
C LYS A 27 -7.89 -23.15 -10.11
N GLN A 28 -7.13 -23.39 -11.18
CA GLN A 28 -6.47 -22.33 -11.94
C GLN A 28 -7.48 -21.37 -12.56
N LYS A 29 -8.57 -21.90 -13.14
CA LYS A 29 -9.68 -21.08 -13.66
C LYS A 29 -10.31 -20.24 -12.56
N ILE A 30 -10.69 -20.83 -11.43
CA ILE A 30 -11.30 -20.11 -10.30
C ILE A 30 -10.36 -18.99 -9.82
N ALA A 31 -9.07 -19.29 -9.67
CA ALA A 31 -8.08 -18.29 -9.27
C ALA A 31 -7.96 -17.14 -10.31
N ALA A 32 -7.96 -17.46 -11.61
CA ALA A 32 -7.92 -16.46 -12.67
C ALA A 32 -9.16 -15.56 -12.66
N TRP A 33 -10.36 -16.14 -12.50
CA TRP A 33 -11.61 -15.38 -12.37
C TRP A 33 -11.63 -14.50 -11.12
N GLY A 34 -11.19 -15.02 -9.97
CA GLY A 34 -11.07 -14.24 -8.74
C GLY A 34 -10.13 -13.04 -8.91
N LYS A 35 -8.97 -13.23 -9.55
CA LYS A 35 -8.04 -12.13 -9.89
C LYS A 35 -8.69 -11.11 -10.82
N ARG A 36 -9.46 -11.55 -11.83
CA ARG A 36 -10.15 -10.66 -12.77
C ARG A 36 -11.18 -9.78 -12.06
N ILE A 37 -12.00 -10.37 -11.19
CA ILE A 37 -12.98 -9.65 -10.38
C ILE A 37 -12.27 -8.62 -9.50
N ARG A 38 -11.23 -9.04 -8.77
CA ARG A 38 -10.44 -8.15 -7.91
C ARG A 38 -9.83 -6.97 -8.68
N ARG A 39 -9.25 -7.21 -9.86
CA ARG A 39 -8.72 -6.14 -10.71
C ARG A 39 -9.80 -5.15 -11.14
N PHE A 40 -10.97 -5.66 -11.51
CA PHE A 40 -12.10 -4.81 -11.89
C PHE A 40 -12.57 -3.94 -10.72
N THR A 41 -12.76 -4.53 -9.54
CA THR A 41 -13.19 -3.77 -8.35
C THR A 41 -12.16 -2.74 -7.91
N GLU A 42 -10.87 -3.09 -7.91
CA GLU A 42 -9.77 -2.16 -7.61
C GLU A 42 -9.71 -1.01 -8.63
N ARG A 43 -9.81 -1.32 -9.92
CA ARG A 43 -9.83 -0.29 -10.98
C ARG A 43 -11.00 0.67 -10.79
N SER A 44 -12.21 0.15 -10.61
CA SER A 44 -13.42 0.95 -10.42
C SER A 44 -13.32 1.81 -9.17
N ARG A 45 -12.79 1.25 -8.07
CA ARG A 45 -12.53 1.99 -6.84
C ARG A 45 -11.55 3.15 -7.07
N ARG A 46 -10.40 2.89 -7.69
CA ARG A 46 -9.38 3.93 -7.98
C ARG A 46 -9.95 5.01 -8.90
N PHE A 47 -10.71 4.63 -9.93
CA PHE A 47 -11.35 5.58 -10.83
C PHE A 47 -12.29 6.52 -10.05
N ASN A 48 -13.16 5.97 -9.20
CA ASN A 48 -14.07 6.78 -8.39
C ASN A 48 -13.33 7.67 -7.40
N GLN A 49 -12.30 7.14 -6.72
CA GLN A 49 -11.48 7.91 -5.78
C GLN A 49 -10.73 9.05 -6.48
N ASN A 50 -10.14 8.80 -7.65
CA ASN A 50 -9.43 9.81 -8.42
C ASN A 50 -10.38 10.90 -8.94
N ARG A 51 -11.56 10.50 -9.41
CA ARG A 51 -12.58 11.46 -9.83
C ARG A 51 -13.02 12.34 -8.66
N LEU A 52 -13.25 11.72 -7.49
CA LEU A 52 -13.60 12.44 -6.28
C LEU A 52 -12.45 13.36 -5.81
N PHE A 53 -11.19 12.93 -5.93
CA PHE A 53 -10.04 13.77 -5.64
C PHE A 53 -9.99 15.03 -6.51
N GLN A 54 -10.27 14.89 -7.81
CA GLN A 54 -10.26 16.04 -8.73
C GLN A 54 -11.42 16.99 -8.47
N SER A 55 -12.61 16.47 -8.12
CA SER A 55 -13.81 17.30 -7.93
C SER A 55 -13.98 17.86 -6.52
N ASP A 56 -13.71 17.04 -5.49
CA ASP A 56 -13.96 17.34 -4.08
C ASP A 56 -13.04 16.52 -3.16
N GLN A 57 -11.84 17.06 -2.94
CA GLN A 57 -10.81 16.44 -2.09
C GLN A 57 -11.30 16.22 -0.65
N LYS A 58 -12.08 17.16 -0.10
CA LYS A 58 -12.56 17.08 1.29
C LYS A 58 -13.44 15.86 1.48
N ARG A 59 -14.34 15.58 0.53
CA ARG A 59 -15.17 14.36 0.58
C ARG A 59 -14.36 13.09 0.47
N LEU A 60 -13.32 13.06 -0.37
CA LEU A 60 -12.43 11.91 -0.43
C LEU A 60 -11.78 11.65 0.94
N TYR A 61 -11.15 12.66 1.55
CA TYR A 61 -10.49 12.49 2.84
C TYR A 61 -11.45 12.04 3.94
N LYS A 62 -12.66 12.62 4.01
CA LYS A 62 -13.71 12.16 4.92
C LYS A 62 -14.13 10.70 4.69
N SER A 63 -14.12 10.24 3.43
CA SER A 63 -14.42 8.82 3.13
C SER A 63 -13.26 7.87 3.47
N LEU A 64 -12.04 8.40 3.60
CA LEU A 64 -10.85 7.66 4.00
C LEU A 64 -10.64 7.66 5.51
N GLU A 65 -11.22 8.64 6.22
CA GLU A 65 -11.28 8.63 7.68
C GLU A 65 -11.88 7.31 8.15
N ARG A 66 -11.19 6.67 9.09
CA ARG A 66 -11.67 5.48 9.79
C ARG A 66 -12.00 5.93 11.20
N PRO A 67 -13.28 6.23 11.51
CA PRO A 67 -13.67 6.70 12.83
C PRO A 67 -13.24 5.75 13.95
N GLU A 68 -13.13 4.46 13.63
CA GLU A 68 -12.72 3.40 14.56
C GLU A 68 -11.21 3.39 14.88
N VAL A 69 -10.38 4.06 14.07
CA VAL A 69 -8.92 4.17 14.26
C VAL A 69 -8.53 5.56 14.75
N SER A 70 -9.34 6.57 14.43
CA SER A 70 -9.22 7.93 14.98
C SER A 70 -9.61 7.89 16.46
N GLY A 71 -8.63 7.62 17.32
CA GLY A 71 -8.82 7.43 18.75
C GLY A 71 -9.68 8.53 19.37
N ALA A 72 -10.84 8.13 19.92
CA ALA A 72 -11.68 8.93 20.79
C ALA A 72 -11.05 9.14 22.18
N GLY A 73 -9.71 9.14 22.26
CA GLY A 73 -8.95 9.43 23.46
C GLY A 73 -8.59 10.92 23.51
N PRO A 74 -8.28 11.46 24.71
CA PRO A 74 -7.66 12.77 24.80
C PRO A 74 -6.41 12.78 23.93
N GLY A 75 -6.24 13.83 23.13
CA GLY A 75 -5.04 14.02 22.31
C GLY A 75 -3.78 13.97 23.18
N PRO A 76 -2.62 13.64 22.58
CA PRO A 76 -1.37 13.60 23.34
C PRO A 76 -1.12 14.96 24.00
N ASP A 77 -0.70 14.93 25.27
CA ASP A 77 -0.36 16.13 26.02
C ASP A 77 0.69 16.97 25.28
N GLN A 78 0.50 18.29 25.29
CA GLN A 78 1.33 19.23 24.55
C GLN A 78 2.78 19.18 25.05
N ALA A 79 2.99 19.10 26.36
CA ALA A 79 4.33 19.04 26.94
C ALA A 79 5.06 17.76 26.51
N ASN A 80 4.38 16.61 26.55
CA ASN A 80 4.93 15.34 26.10
C ASN A 80 5.24 15.33 24.60
N THR A 81 4.39 15.95 23.78
CA THR A 81 4.61 16.06 22.34
C THR A 81 5.84 16.91 22.04
N VAL A 82 5.98 18.06 22.71
CA VAL A 82 7.14 18.95 22.56
C VAL A 82 8.41 18.26 23.05
N ALA A 83 8.37 17.55 24.18
CA ALA A 83 9.53 16.83 24.71
C ALA A 83 9.97 15.71 23.76
N PHE A 84 9.02 14.97 23.18
CA PHE A 84 9.30 13.92 22.19
C PHE A 84 10.01 14.48 20.95
N TRP A 85 9.44 15.49 20.30
CA TRP A 85 10.03 16.08 19.09
C TRP A 85 11.35 16.79 19.38
N ARG A 86 11.45 17.45 20.54
CA ARG A 86 12.71 18.05 20.99
C ARG A 86 13.79 16.98 21.18
N GLY A 87 13.47 15.86 21.82
CA GLY A 87 14.38 14.74 22.00
C GLY A 87 14.87 14.17 20.67
N LEU A 88 13.96 13.97 19.72
CA LEU A 88 14.27 13.46 18.40
C LEU A 88 15.23 14.37 17.61
N TRP A 89 15.10 15.69 17.77
CA TRP A 89 15.94 16.67 17.08
C TRP A 89 17.13 17.18 17.89
N SER A 90 17.20 16.88 19.18
CA SER A 90 18.30 17.33 20.04
C SER A 90 19.57 16.51 19.90
N GLU A 91 19.45 15.26 19.44
CA GLU A 91 20.60 14.41 19.20
C GLU A 91 21.04 14.54 17.74
N PRO A 92 22.22 15.14 17.45
CA PRO A 92 22.76 15.16 16.11
C PRO A 92 23.17 13.73 15.73
N VAL A 93 22.33 13.07 14.93
CA VAL A 93 22.65 11.77 14.34
C VAL A 93 23.46 12.00 13.07
N ASN A 94 24.68 11.47 13.03
CA ASN A 94 25.45 11.42 11.79
C ASN A 94 24.84 10.33 10.89
N HIS A 95 24.06 10.75 9.90
CA HIS A 95 23.57 9.86 8.87
C HIS A 95 24.68 9.60 7.86
N SER A 96 24.87 8.34 7.46
CA SER A 96 25.70 8.02 6.30
C SER A 96 25.02 8.61 5.07
N GLU A 97 25.58 9.69 4.53
CA GLU A 97 25.02 10.31 3.34
C GLU A 97 25.09 9.33 2.15
N GLY A 98 23.99 9.23 1.42
CA GLY A 98 23.94 8.41 0.22
C GLY A 98 24.58 9.17 -0.95
N PRO A 99 25.11 8.49 -1.99
CA PRO A 99 25.75 9.15 -3.13
C PRO A 99 24.90 10.21 -3.86
N TRP A 100 23.59 10.20 -3.64
CA TRP A 100 22.66 11.17 -4.22
C TRP A 100 22.77 12.57 -3.60
N THR A 101 23.29 12.72 -2.38
CA THR A 101 23.41 14.02 -1.72
C THR A 101 24.47 14.88 -2.40
N GLU A 102 25.55 14.27 -2.90
CA GLU A 102 26.57 14.92 -3.72
C GLU A 102 25.99 15.48 -5.03
N VAL A 103 25.10 14.71 -5.66
CA VAL A 103 24.40 15.14 -6.88
C VAL A 103 23.54 16.38 -6.59
N VAL A 104 22.78 16.37 -5.51
CA VAL A 104 21.95 17.51 -5.10
C VAL A 104 22.82 18.71 -4.73
N ALA A 105 23.90 18.51 -3.98
CA ALA A 105 24.84 19.58 -3.64
C ALA A 105 25.45 20.23 -4.88
N SER A 106 25.82 19.45 -5.90
CA SER A 106 26.34 19.98 -7.17
C SER A 106 25.31 20.80 -7.94
N GLN A 107 24.03 20.40 -7.92
CA GLN A 107 22.93 21.16 -8.53
C GLN A 107 22.69 22.49 -7.79
N CYS A 108 22.72 22.44 -6.45
CA CYS A 108 22.52 23.59 -5.60
C CYS A 108 23.70 24.56 -5.57
N ALA A 109 24.92 24.14 -5.97
CA ALA A 109 26.10 25.01 -6.03
C ALA A 109 25.94 26.19 -6.99
N SER A 110 25.04 26.07 -7.97
CA SER A 110 24.72 27.14 -8.93
C SER A 110 23.69 28.15 -8.40
N ILE A 111 23.05 27.87 -7.26
CA ILE A 111 21.99 28.69 -6.69
C ILE A 111 22.63 29.81 -5.86
N THR A 112 22.31 31.05 -6.19
CA THR A 112 22.74 32.22 -5.42
C THR A 112 22.16 32.15 -3.99
N PRO A 113 22.97 32.33 -2.94
CA PRO A 113 22.48 32.42 -1.57
C PRO A 113 21.46 33.55 -1.45
N MET A 114 20.40 33.33 -0.68
CA MET A 114 19.40 34.37 -0.44
C MET A 114 20.01 35.49 0.41
N ASP A 115 19.68 36.74 0.08
CA ASP A 115 20.10 37.90 0.86
C ASP A 115 19.61 37.82 2.31
N PRO A 116 20.40 38.30 3.30
CA PRO A 116 19.98 38.33 4.69
C PRO A 116 18.72 39.17 4.86
N LEU A 117 17.69 38.57 5.44
CA LEU A 117 16.49 39.30 5.85
C LEU A 117 16.80 40.04 7.15
N TYR A 118 17.03 41.34 7.05
CA TYR A 118 17.07 42.22 8.20
C TYR A 118 15.62 42.49 8.63
N PHE A 119 15.28 42.09 9.85
CA PHE A 119 14.04 42.50 10.49
C PHE A 119 14.34 43.76 11.31
N ASP A 120 13.78 44.89 10.88
CA ASP A 120 13.86 46.14 11.64
C ASP A 120 13.19 45.92 13.01
N SER A 121 13.95 46.25 14.06
CA SER A 121 13.58 46.07 15.48
C SER A 121 12.64 47.16 15.96
#